data_AF-R5IFP2-F1
#
_entry.id   AF-R5IFP2-F1
#
_cell.length_a   1.000
_cell.length_b   1.000
_cell.length_c   1.000
_cell.angle_alpha   90.00
_cell.angle_beta   90.00
_cell.angle_gamma   90.00
#
_symmetry.space_group_name_H-M   'P 1'
#
loop_
_entity.id
_entity.type
_entity.pdbx_description
1 polymer ?
#
loop_
_entity_poly.entity_id
_entity_poly.type
_entity_poly.pdbx_seq_one_letter_code
_entity_poly.pdbx_strand_id
1 'polypeptide(L)'
;MKQYILYLNLPDSYCQIFLPTENNRKYELELSASLDALEAQLGSRFVRTHRSYLVNQRHILSYDAGTMTVTLDDESVVYLSRAGKARLKEALAW
;
A
#
# COMPACT_ATOMS: atom_id res chain seq x y z
N MET A 1 16.47 2.92 10.73
CA MET A 1 16.43 2.09 9.52
C MET A 1 15.37 2.67 8.59
N LYS A 2 15.76 3.27 7.46
CA LYS A 2 14.81 3.88 6.51
C LYS A 2 14.01 2.75 5.85
N GLN A 3 12.68 2.83 5.92
CA GLN A 3 11.77 1.92 5.19
C GLN A 3 11.45 2.61 3.87
N TYR A 4 11.72 1.95 2.74
CA TYR A 4 11.66 2.54 1.40
C TYR A 4 10.47 2.04 0.57
N ILE A 5 9.52 1.31 1.14
CA ILE A 5 8.40 0.77 0.36
C ILE A 5 7.17 1.61 0.65
N LEU A 6 6.60 2.17 -0.41
CA LEU A 6 5.39 2.97 -0.37
C LEU A 6 4.16 2.06 -0.40
N TYR A 7 3.99 1.31 -1.48
CA TYR A 7 2.96 0.28 -1.62
C TYR A 7 3.38 -0.79 -2.64
N LEU A 8 2.63 -1.89 -2.65
CA LEU A 8 2.73 -2.94 -3.64
C LEU A 8 1.40 -3.05 -4.40
N ASN A 9 1.46 -3.23 -5.72
CA ASN A 9 0.30 -3.38 -6.62
C ASN A 9 0.38 -4.69 -7.42
N LEU A 10 -0.76 -5.22 -7.87
CA LEU A 10 -0.86 -6.37 -8.78
C LEU A 10 -1.73 -6.01 -10.01
N PRO A 11 -1.15 -5.41 -11.07
CA PRO A 11 -1.93 -4.95 -12.23
C PRO A 11 -2.40 -6.06 -13.18
N ASP A 12 -1.66 -7.17 -13.34
CA ASP A 12 -2.06 -8.24 -14.28
C ASP A 12 -1.66 -9.65 -13.82
N SER A 13 -0.41 -9.85 -13.40
CA SER A 13 0.10 -11.16 -12.91
C SER A 13 1.37 -11.08 -12.05
N TYR A 14 2.06 -9.95 -12.05
CA TYR A 14 3.24 -9.72 -11.22
C TYR A 14 2.93 -8.69 -10.14
N CYS A 15 3.59 -8.84 -8.99
CA CYS A 15 3.55 -7.83 -7.95
C CYS A 15 4.57 -6.75 -8.29
N GLN A 16 4.14 -5.49 -8.32
CA GLN A 16 4.99 -4.33 -8.47
C GLN A 16 5.24 -3.70 -7.11
N ILE A 17 6.49 -3.39 -6.81
CA ILE A 17 6.90 -2.66 -5.59
C ILE A 17 7.17 -1.21 -5.98
N PHE A 18 6.53 -0.27 -5.28
CA PHE A 18 6.75 1.16 -5.44
C PHE A 18 7.64 1.69 -4.32
N LEU A 19 8.77 2.29 -4.69
CA LEU A 19 9.73 2.89 -3.78
C LEU A 19 9.76 4.43 -3.95
N PRO A 20 9.67 5.23 -2.87
CA PRO A 20 9.89 6.66 -2.95
C PRO A 20 11.39 6.96 -3.08
N THR A 21 11.74 8.01 -3.83
CA THR A 21 13.13 8.47 -3.96
C THR A 21 13.27 9.93 -3.53
N GLU A 22 14.49 10.33 -3.20
CA GLU A 22 14.81 11.72 -2.81
C GLU A 22 14.56 12.74 -3.95
N ASN A 23 14.40 12.29 -5.20
CA ASN A 23 14.14 13.13 -6.38
C ASN A 23 12.74 12.94 -6.99
N ASN A 24 11.79 12.39 -6.22
CA ASN A 24 10.42 12.11 -6.67
C ASN A 24 10.29 11.17 -7.88
N ARG A 25 11.36 10.41 -8.20
CA ARG A 25 11.32 9.32 -9.17
C ARG A 25 10.73 8.09 -8.50
N LYS A 26 9.80 7.40 -9.17
CA LYS A 26 9.25 6.13 -8.70
C LYS A 26 10.07 5.00 -9.32
N TYR A 27 10.56 4.09 -8.50
CA TYR A 27 11.11 2.82 -8.98
C TYR A 27 10.05 1.74 -8.88
N GLU A 28 9.92 0.99 -9.95
CA GLU A 28 9.05 -0.18 -10.06
C GLU A 28 9.92 -1.43 -10.13
N LEU A 29 9.71 -2.36 -9.21
CA LEU A 29 10.33 -3.68 -9.24
C LEU A 29 9.24 -4.72 -9.40
N GLU A 30 9.43 -5.62 -10.35
CA GLU A 30 8.54 -6.77 -10.54
C GLU A 30 8.99 -7.94 -9.66
N LEU A 31 8.04 -8.49 -8.94
CA LEU A 31 8.24 -9.60 -8.02
C LEU A 31 7.22 -10.70 -8.32
N SER A 32 7.72 -11.93 -8.47
CA SER A 32 6.89 -13.12 -8.62
C SER A 32 6.46 -13.65 -7.26
N ALA A 33 5.56 -12.92 -6.58
CA ALA A 33 4.86 -13.40 -5.40
C ALA A 33 3.45 -12.82 -5.33
N SER A 34 2.54 -13.52 -4.66
CA SER A 34 1.20 -12.99 -4.39
C SER A 34 1.26 -11.95 -3.27
N LEU A 35 0.32 -11.00 -3.30
CA LEU A 35 0.18 -10.03 -2.21
C LEU A 35 -0.14 -10.70 -0.87
N ASP A 36 -0.78 -11.87 -0.86
CA ASP A 36 -1.07 -12.61 0.38
C ASP A 36 0.20 -13.16 1.03
N ALA A 37 1.13 -13.69 0.21
CA ALA A 37 2.43 -14.13 0.69
C ALA A 37 3.25 -12.94 1.24
N LEU A 38 3.18 -11.79 0.57
CA LEU A 38 3.87 -10.58 0.99
C LEU A 38 3.26 -9.96 2.25
N GLU A 39 1.93 -9.97 2.39
CA GLU A 39 1.24 -9.54 3.60
C GLU A 39 1.66 -10.38 4.82
N ALA A 40 1.76 -11.70 4.65
CA ALA A 40 2.23 -12.60 5.70
C ALA A 40 3.70 -12.37 6.09
N GLN A 41 4.57 -12.07 5.12
CA GLN A 41 6.00 -11.82 5.37
C GLN A 41 6.29 -10.43 5.94
N LEU A 42 5.61 -9.41 5.43
CA LEU A 42 5.83 -8.01 5.81
C LEU A 42 5.10 -7.64 7.10
N GLY A 43 4.02 -8.36 7.42
CA GLY A 43 3.28 -8.25 8.68
C GLY A 43 2.61 -6.90 8.89
N SER A 44 2.45 -6.52 10.16
CA SER A 44 1.67 -5.36 10.62
C SER A 44 2.23 -3.99 10.22
N ARG A 45 3.31 -3.91 9.45
CA ARG A 45 3.78 -2.64 8.87
C ARG A 45 2.98 -2.25 7.63
N PHE A 46 2.37 -3.24 6.98
CA PHE A 46 1.59 -3.05 5.79
C PHE A 46 0.12 -3.33 6.08
N VAL A 47 -0.76 -2.69 5.33
CA VAL A 47 -2.20 -2.89 5.41
C VAL A 47 -2.75 -3.15 4.02
N ARG A 48 -3.55 -4.20 3.91
CA ARG A 48 -4.25 -4.54 2.66
C ARG A 48 -5.46 -3.62 2.50
N THR A 49 -5.28 -2.52 1.76
CA THR A 49 -6.35 -1.54 1.49
C THR A 49 -7.31 -2.03 0.41
N HIS A 50 -6.82 -2.79 -0.55
CA HIS A 50 -7.60 -3.36 -1.65
C HIS A 50 -7.01 -4.71 -2.08
N ARG A 51 -7.77 -5.54 -2.80
CA ARG A 51 -7.29 -6.86 -3.25
C ARG A 51 -5.97 -6.78 -4.03
N SER A 52 -5.80 -5.67 -4.77
CA SER A 52 -4.62 -5.35 -5.57
C SER A 52 -3.61 -4.43 -4.88
N TYR A 53 -3.83 -3.97 -3.64
CA TYR A 53 -2.94 -2.99 -2.98
C TYR A 53 -2.58 -3.39 -1.56
N LEU A 54 -1.28 -3.45 -1.28
CA LEU A 54 -0.71 -3.62 0.04
C LEU A 54 0.16 -2.40 0.37
N VAL A 55 -0.27 -1.59 1.34
CA VAL A 55 0.24 -0.23 1.56
C VAL A 55 1.04 -0.17 2.85
N ASN A 56 2.18 0.50 2.85
CA ASN A 56 2.92 0.75 4.07
C ASN A 56 2.23 1.84 4.89
N GLN A 57 1.85 1.50 6.12
CA GLN A 57 1.05 2.36 7.00
C GLN A 57 1.72 3.70 7.30
N ARG A 58 3.06 3.75 7.30
CA ARG A 58 3.80 4.98 7.62
C ARG A 58 3.67 6.08 6.58
N HIS A 59 3.30 5.71 5.35
CA HIS A 59 3.14 6.63 4.24
C HIS A 59 1.68 7.04 4.03
N ILE A 60 0.75 6.55 4.84
CA ILE A 60 -0.67 6.90 4.74
C ILE A 60 -0.88 8.27 5.38
N LEU A 61 -1.37 9.23 4.60
CA LEU A 61 -1.74 10.56 5.08
C LEU A 61 -3.22 10.64 5.47
N SER A 62 -4.10 10.16 4.59
CA SER A 62 -5.54 10.26 4.77
C SER A 62 -6.29 9.19 3.97
N TYR A 63 -7.56 9.00 4.30
CA TYR A 63 -8.47 8.21 3.50
C TYR A 63 -9.78 8.98 3.28
N ASP A 64 -10.41 8.74 2.13
CA ASP A 64 -11.71 9.30 1.80
C ASP A 64 -12.73 8.16 1.67
N ALA A 65 -13.75 8.19 2.54
CA ALA A 65 -14.83 7.21 2.54
C ALA A 65 -15.84 7.42 1.41
N GLY A 66 -15.95 8.63 0.85
CA GLY A 66 -16.82 8.96 -0.27
C GLY A 66 -16.26 8.45 -1.59
N THR A 67 -14.96 8.64 -1.83
CA THR A 67 -14.29 8.16 -3.05
C THR A 67 -13.68 6.77 -2.90
N MET A 68 -13.61 6.22 -1.68
CA MET A 68 -13.00 4.92 -1.38
C MET A 68 -11.54 4.87 -1.82
N THR A 69 -10.75 5.85 -1.38
CA THR A 69 -9.32 5.98 -1.69
C THR A 69 -8.48 6.26 -0.45
N VAL A 70 -7.18 6.00 -0.55
CA VAL A 70 -6.15 6.35 0.43
C VAL A 70 -5.11 7.22 -0.27
N THR A 71 -4.77 8.35 0.34
CA THR A 71 -3.73 9.27 -0.14
C THR A 71 -2.44 9.02 0.63
N LEU A 72 -1.34 8.87 -0.11
CA LEU A 72 -0.01 8.64 0.45
C LEU A 72 0.82 9.93 0.48
N ASP A 73 1.94 9.91 1.20
CA ASP A 73 2.82 11.06 1.38
C ASP A 73 3.56 11.52 0.12
N ASP A 74 3.60 10.68 -0.92
CA ASP A 74 4.08 11.03 -2.27
C ASP A 74 2.95 11.50 -3.20
N GLU A 75 1.79 11.84 -2.65
CA GLU A 75 0.57 12.25 -3.35
C GLU A 75 -0.09 11.12 -4.18
N SER A 76 0.45 9.89 -4.15
CA SER A 76 -0.21 8.75 -4.79
C SER A 76 -1.57 8.48 -4.15
N VAL A 77 -2.54 8.15 -5.00
CA VAL A 77 -3.88 7.73 -4.57
C VAL A 77 -4.07 6.26 -4.90
N VAL A 78 -4.33 5.46 -3.88
CA VAL A 78 -4.58 4.01 -4.01
C VAL A 78 -6.01 3.67 -3.63
N TYR A 79 -6.56 2.63 -4.25
CA TYR A 79 -7.94 2.22 -3.98
C TYR A 79 -8.11 1.62 -2.58
N LEU A 80 -9.28 1.87 -2.00
CA LEU A 80 -9.73 1.31 -0.72
C LEU A 80 -10.98 0.45 -0.96
N SER A 81 -10.96 -0.77 -0.47
CA SER A 81 -12.14 -1.64 -0.43
C SER A 81 -12.89 -1.51 0.90
N ARG A 82 -14.14 -1.98 0.98
CA ARG A 82 -14.90 -1.99 2.25
C ARG A 82 -14.19 -2.81 3.34
N ALA A 83 -13.67 -3.98 2.99
CA ALA A 83 -12.87 -4.81 3.90
C ALA A 83 -11.55 -4.12 4.27
N GLY A 84 -10.86 -3.51 3.30
CA GLY A 84 -9.65 -2.76 3.54
C GLY A 84 -9.86 -1.53 4.43
N LYS A 85 -11.01 -0.86 4.35
CA LYS A 85 -11.39 0.23 5.27
C LYS A 85 -11.46 -0.26 6.71
N ALA A 86 -12.06 -1.43 6.96
CA ALA A 86 -12.10 -2.01 8.30
C ALA A 86 -10.70 -2.32 8.82
N ARG A 87 -9.85 -2.95 7.99
CA ARG A 87 -8.44 -3.23 8.31
C ARG A 87 -7.61 -1.97 8.53
N LEU A 88 -7.86 -0.92 7.75
CA LEU A 88 -7.17 0.36 7.87
C LEU A 88 -7.47 1.04 9.21
N LYS A 89 -8.74 1.04 9.62
CA LYS A 89 -9.15 1.58 10.92
C LYS A 89 -8.51 0.81 12.08
N GLU A 90 -8.51 -0.51 12.00
CA GLU A 90 -7.88 -1.38 13.00
C GLU A 90 -6.35 -1.14 13.08
N ALA A 91 -5.68 -1.07 11.93
CA ALA A 91 -4.23 -0.90 11.86
C ALA A 91 -3.75 0.47 12.34
N LEU A 92 -4.50 1.54 12.01
CA LEU A 92 -4.12 2.92 12.36
C LEU A 92 -4.74 3.41 13.67
N ALA A 93 -5.54 2.57 14.35
CA ALA A 93 -6.31 2.94 15.53
C ALA A 93 -7.21 4.20 15.32
N TRP A 94 -7.85 4.28 14.15
CA TRP A 94 -8.74 5.37 13.71
C TRP A 94 -10.23 5.04 13.86
#